data_AF-A0A7Y7ZEZ4-F1
#
_entry.id   AF-A0A7Y7ZEZ4-F1
#
_cell.length_a   1.000
_cell.length_b   1.000
_cell.length_c   1.000
_cell.angle_alpha   90.00
_cell.angle_beta   90.00
_cell.angle_gamma   90.00
#
_symmetry.space_group_name_H-M   'P 1'
#
loop_
_entity.id
_entity.type
_entity.pdbx_description
1 polymer ?
#
loop_
_entity_poly.entity_id
_entity_poly.type
_entity_poly.pdbx_seq_one_letter_code
_entity_poly.pdbx_strand_id
1 'polypeptide(L)'
;MSRIVLSAHDVERQRPLDITRTVLRQLALGEAVSPESVNQKAPLIFGYPNSHAMHAEAKKTPLPAPGMLSRTDIRIGLTKNLCEVANVPFLPAFRAVGKAKLQILDVDQRTVEACADEQPGGALKPNPRIGSLIAAGAPAYCPLVRKDGSAFDWSFLMSASEVLERTAGGILAGDPLVADCNTPDEAIDRYLREAVIPAAWVTIEDLVSDGLEIPHHEEMALFTKDGGYIGCVLRHAGLNAVIPRLFCTDEELAAGKVSFFTGHHEHNDCLGRIVHRADIFLSRIDIRCDEPVYFSRTAVGRGLSVKKFSEKRTVDTGTLELLPGLRCGSSGGRWTIEGEVALLHKDDRRMFNQSYVPTIAWPSASDFPLLFPLDQDVSSRAAPGSWSDRFKQKILLAPETVEFQQRLSQKLRRSLADAREVLEDPAELTALLRMLLDRVSVEQIESTAVQLEASFYSIADGTGIDEVRIGVLQLLDRHDRSQLIATLLRNYPFLAQFGPTTHWVIQCGSVVALGGTDSDLPAALAVLVELIALASASAAGKPSAPLSIEASILAAGRWAEGLASLEDVISLASVFKLYQDAAAWMEASVASIGAAVTEAIDRREQARELGVAYAGERVTVRPSGRARGL
;
A
#
# COMPACT_ATOMS: atom_id res chain seq x y z
N MET A 1 -3.72 44.64 12.33
CA MET A 1 -3.11 43.64 13.23
C MET A 1 -4.11 42.65 13.82
N SER A 2 -3.93 41.35 13.51
CA SER A 2 -4.67 40.22 14.08
C SER A 2 -3.88 39.61 15.24
N ARG A 3 -4.47 39.47 16.43
CA ARG A 3 -3.75 38.94 17.60
C ARG A 3 -3.68 37.42 17.57
N ILE A 4 -2.48 36.85 17.71
CA ILE A 4 -2.26 35.41 17.91
C ILE A 4 -2.24 35.13 19.41
N VAL A 5 -3.09 34.21 19.89
CA VAL A 5 -3.13 33.84 21.30
C VAL A 5 -1.89 33.01 21.64
N LEU A 6 -1.17 33.40 22.70
CA LEU A 6 0.04 32.75 23.19
C LEU A 6 -0.16 32.24 24.61
N SER A 7 0.44 31.09 24.95
CA SER A 7 0.48 30.62 26.33
C SER A 7 1.56 31.34 27.14
N ALA A 8 1.45 31.34 28.47
CA ALA A 8 2.52 31.84 29.35
C ALA A 8 3.85 31.10 29.10
N HIS A 9 3.77 29.79 28.82
CA HIS A 9 4.92 28.94 28.54
C HIS A 9 5.59 29.31 27.21
N ASP A 10 4.82 29.61 26.16
CA ASP A 10 5.35 30.06 24.87
C ASP A 10 6.25 31.29 25.02
N VAL A 11 5.79 32.26 25.81
CA VAL A 11 6.49 33.51 26.05
C VAL A 11 7.71 33.31 26.96
N GLU A 12 7.59 32.49 28.03
CA GLU A 12 8.70 32.16 28.93
C GLU A 12 9.84 31.42 28.20
N ARG A 13 9.51 30.55 27.25
CA ARG A 13 10.49 29.84 26.41
C ARG A 13 10.98 30.63 25.20
N GLN A 14 10.58 31.90 25.06
CA GLN A 14 11.01 32.76 23.95
C GLN A 14 10.64 32.25 22.55
N ARG A 15 9.65 31.35 22.42
CA ARG A 15 9.23 30.77 21.13
C ARG A 15 8.80 31.83 20.10
N PRO A 16 8.09 32.92 20.46
CA PRO A 16 7.79 34.02 19.52
C PRO A 16 9.03 34.70 18.95
N LEU A 17 10.11 34.80 19.74
CA LEU A 17 11.39 35.35 19.28
C LEU A 17 12.07 34.41 18.29
N ASP A 18 12.01 33.09 18.50
CA ASP A 18 12.57 32.09 17.59
C ASP A 18 11.87 32.07 16.23
N ILE A 19 10.53 32.14 16.24
CA ILE A 19 9.70 32.25 15.04
C ILE A 19 10.04 33.53 14.29
N THR A 20 10.04 34.67 15.00
CA THR A 20 10.36 35.98 14.41
C THR A 20 11.77 36.01 13.82
N ARG A 21 12.75 35.42 14.51
CA ARG A 21 14.13 35.30 14.02
C ARG A 21 14.19 34.49 12.72
N THR A 22 13.44 33.39 12.65
CA THR A 22 13.39 32.54 11.46
C THR A 22 12.75 33.29 10.29
N VAL A 23 11.62 33.95 10.52
CA VAL A 23 10.90 34.75 9.53
C VAL A 23 11.78 35.89 8.99
N LEU A 24 12.40 36.68 9.86
CA LEU A 24 13.25 37.80 9.44
C LEU A 24 14.50 37.33 8.67
N ARG A 25 15.09 36.18 9.04
CA ARG A 25 16.22 35.59 8.29
C ARG A 25 15.82 35.18 6.88
N GLN A 26 14.60 34.67 6.70
CA GLN A 26 14.10 34.29 5.38
C GLN A 26 13.85 35.52 4.50
N LEU A 27 13.49 36.67 5.09
CA LEU A 27 13.28 37.92 4.36
C LEU A 27 14.58 38.67 4.05
N ALA A 28 15.59 38.59 4.92
CA ALA A 28 16.83 39.37 4.84
C ALA A 28 18.00 38.64 4.15
N LEU A 29 17.73 37.66 3.27
CA LEU A 29 18.67 36.84 2.49
C LEU A 29 20.18 37.15 2.70
N GLY A 30 20.77 36.58 3.76
CA GLY A 30 22.21 36.66 4.02
C GLY A 30 22.68 37.71 5.04
N GLU A 31 21.83 38.59 5.53
CA GLU A 31 22.17 39.55 6.59
C GLU A 31 21.93 38.98 8.00
N ALA A 32 22.83 39.31 8.94
CA ALA A 32 22.68 38.93 10.33
C ALA A 32 21.51 39.72 10.97
N VAL A 33 20.39 39.04 11.24
CA VAL A 33 19.26 39.63 11.95
C VAL A 33 19.67 40.00 13.38
N SER A 34 19.65 41.29 13.70
CA SER A 34 20.04 41.77 15.03
C SER A 34 19.05 41.30 16.11
N PRO A 35 19.51 40.88 17.30
CA PRO A 35 18.64 40.50 18.41
C PRO A 35 17.66 41.60 18.82
N GLU A 36 18.07 42.86 18.71
CA GLU A 36 17.24 44.03 18.99
C GLU A 36 16.07 44.13 18.01
N SER A 37 16.30 43.89 16.72
CA SER A 37 15.24 43.87 15.71
C SER A 37 14.22 42.76 15.97
N VAL A 38 14.70 41.57 16.37
CA VAL A 38 13.81 40.45 16.75
C VAL A 38 12.96 40.83 17.96
N ASN A 39 13.56 41.38 19.01
CA ASN A 39 12.86 41.74 20.24
C ASN A 39 11.84 42.87 20.03
N GLN A 40 12.11 43.81 19.13
CA GLN A 40 11.18 44.90 18.79
C GLN A 40 10.04 44.41 17.91
N LYS A 41 10.31 43.56 16.91
CA LYS A 41 9.32 43.13 15.91
C LYS A 41 8.46 41.95 16.37
N ALA A 42 8.97 41.07 17.24
CA ALA A 42 8.24 39.91 17.69
C ALA A 42 6.86 40.23 18.30
N PRO A 43 6.71 41.13 19.29
CA PRO A 43 5.38 41.44 19.81
C PRO A 43 4.44 41.94 18.70
N LEU A 44 4.94 42.78 17.79
CA LEU A 44 4.14 43.33 16.70
C LEU A 44 3.67 42.27 15.70
N ILE A 45 4.55 41.32 15.33
CA ILE A 45 4.23 40.19 14.42
C ILE A 45 3.16 39.28 15.04
N PHE A 46 3.13 39.12 16.36
CA PHE A 46 2.09 38.35 17.06
C PHE A 46 0.84 39.18 17.39
N GLY A 47 0.80 40.47 17.00
CA GLY A 47 -0.36 41.35 17.16
C GLY A 47 -0.46 42.03 18.53
N TYR A 48 0.67 42.20 19.21
CA TYR A 48 0.82 42.91 20.48
C TYR A 48 1.59 44.23 20.29
N PRO A 49 1.20 45.31 20.98
CA PRO A 49 1.84 46.62 20.80
C PRO A 49 3.30 46.67 21.31
N ASN A 50 3.65 45.84 22.29
CA ASN A 50 4.99 45.72 22.84
C ASN A 50 5.14 44.42 23.65
N SER A 51 6.37 44.09 24.06
CA SER A 51 6.67 42.87 24.81
C SER A 51 5.96 42.81 26.15
N HIS A 52 5.78 43.94 26.84
CA HIS A 52 5.05 43.99 28.12
C HIS A 52 3.58 43.55 27.95
N ALA A 53 2.91 44.03 26.91
CA ALA A 53 1.55 43.62 26.58
C ALA A 53 1.48 42.12 26.21
N MET A 54 2.44 41.62 25.43
CA MET A 54 2.54 40.20 25.10
C MET A 54 2.67 39.31 26.34
N HIS A 55 3.54 39.68 27.30
CA HIS A 55 3.70 38.97 28.57
C HIS A 55 2.44 39.06 29.46
N ALA A 56 1.81 40.22 29.53
CA ALA A 56 0.64 40.45 30.38
C ALA A 56 -0.59 39.66 29.91
N GLU A 57 -0.77 39.53 28.59
CA GLU A 57 -1.92 38.85 27.98
C GLU A 57 -1.74 37.33 27.93
N ALA A 58 -0.51 36.82 27.75
CA ALA A 58 -0.24 35.38 27.70
C ALA A 58 -0.63 34.61 28.99
N LYS A 59 -0.77 35.33 30.11
CA LYS A 59 -1.23 34.78 31.40
C LYS A 59 -2.74 34.91 31.62
N LYS A 60 -3.44 35.69 30.80
CA LYS A 60 -4.85 36.06 31.00
C LYS A 60 -5.78 35.46 29.95
N THR A 61 -5.34 35.40 28.70
CA THR A 61 -6.17 34.91 27.60
C THR A 61 -6.15 33.39 27.55
N PRO A 62 -7.30 32.70 27.71
CA PRO A 62 -7.34 31.26 27.53
C PRO A 62 -7.02 30.87 26.08
N LEU A 63 -6.29 29.77 25.91
CA LEU A 63 -6.07 29.19 24.58
C LEU A 63 -7.42 28.78 23.95
N PRO A 64 -7.56 28.86 22.62
CA PRO A 64 -8.76 28.42 21.92
C PRO A 64 -9.06 26.95 22.22
N ALA A 65 -10.33 26.56 22.08
CA ALA A 65 -10.71 25.16 22.24
C ALA A 65 -10.09 24.31 21.10
N PRO A 66 -9.75 23.03 21.37
CA PRO A 66 -9.20 22.13 20.36
C PRO A 66 -10.09 22.06 19.10
N GLY A 67 -9.48 22.10 17.92
CA GLY A 67 -10.17 22.06 16.64
C GLY A 67 -10.87 23.36 16.20
N MET A 68 -10.81 24.43 17.00
CA MET A 68 -11.40 25.73 16.59
C MET A 68 -10.60 26.48 15.52
N LEU A 69 -9.30 26.23 15.44
CA LEU A 69 -8.40 26.90 14.49
C LEU A 69 -7.63 25.84 13.71
N SER A 70 -7.32 26.14 12.45
CA SER A 70 -6.35 25.42 11.64
C SER A 70 -4.95 26.04 11.79
N ARG A 71 -3.90 25.30 11.44
CA ARG A 71 -2.54 25.86 11.33
C ARG A 71 -2.48 26.96 10.27
N THR A 72 -3.29 26.85 9.23
CA THR A 72 -3.47 27.90 8.20
C THR A 72 -4.00 29.20 8.80
N ASP A 73 -4.88 29.16 9.81
CA ASP A 73 -5.36 30.36 10.52
C ASP A 73 -4.23 31.13 11.21
N ILE A 74 -3.37 30.41 11.92
CA ILE A 74 -2.21 30.98 12.61
C ILE A 74 -1.26 31.61 11.59
N ARG A 75 -0.99 30.90 10.49
CA ARG A 75 -0.15 31.37 9.39
C ARG A 75 -0.69 32.65 8.76
N ILE A 76 -2.00 32.74 8.53
CA ILE A 76 -2.66 33.94 7.97
C ILE A 76 -2.48 35.14 8.91
N GLY A 77 -2.75 34.96 10.21
CA GLY A 77 -2.61 36.05 11.18
C GLY A 77 -1.19 36.60 11.28
N LEU A 78 -0.20 35.70 11.33
CA LEU A 78 1.22 36.08 11.33
C LEU A 78 1.65 36.75 10.02
N THR A 79 1.20 36.24 8.87
CA THR A 79 1.52 36.80 7.55
C THR A 79 0.99 38.24 7.44
N LYS A 80 -0.27 38.47 7.83
CA LYS A 80 -0.89 39.80 7.81
C LYS A 80 -0.11 40.80 8.66
N ASN A 81 0.22 40.44 9.90
CA ASN A 81 0.98 41.31 10.78
C ASN A 81 2.40 41.56 10.26
N LEU A 82 3.03 40.56 9.65
CA LEU A 82 4.36 40.71 9.05
C LEU A 82 4.35 41.68 7.86
N CYS A 83 3.33 41.62 6.99
CA CYS A 83 3.16 42.59 5.92
C CYS A 83 3.05 44.01 6.47
N GLU A 84 2.22 44.21 7.51
CA GLU A 84 2.03 45.52 8.16
C GLU A 84 3.32 46.03 8.85
N VAL A 85 4.08 45.16 9.52
CA VAL A 85 5.25 45.54 10.35
C VAL A 85 6.53 45.71 9.54
N ALA A 86 6.73 44.88 8.52
CA ALA A 86 7.95 44.89 7.72
C ALA A 86 7.78 45.53 6.34
N ASN A 87 6.56 45.98 5.99
CA ASN A 87 6.21 46.54 4.69
C ASN A 87 6.66 45.64 3.53
N VAL A 88 6.39 44.34 3.66
CA VAL A 88 6.71 43.32 2.65
C VAL A 88 5.43 42.83 1.97
N PRO A 89 5.45 42.49 0.68
CA PRO A 89 4.30 41.92 0.00
C PRO A 89 3.84 40.60 0.62
N PHE A 90 2.58 40.22 0.36
CA PHE A 90 1.96 39.02 0.93
C PHE A 90 2.77 37.75 0.64
N LEU A 91 3.18 37.54 -0.62
CA LEU A 91 3.80 36.29 -1.04
C LEU A 91 5.15 35.99 -0.34
N PRO A 92 6.12 36.92 -0.26
CA PRO A 92 7.32 36.76 0.56
C PRO A 92 7.03 36.52 2.05
N ALA A 93 6.08 37.26 2.62
CA ALA A 93 5.68 37.10 4.02
C ALA A 93 5.10 35.70 4.29
N PHE A 94 4.21 35.24 3.41
CA PHE A 94 3.54 33.95 3.54
C PHE A 94 4.52 32.77 3.46
N ARG A 95 5.56 32.88 2.61
CA ARG A 95 6.66 31.91 2.54
C ARG A 95 7.53 31.90 3.78
N ALA A 96 7.91 33.09 4.26
CA ALA A 96 8.74 33.23 5.45
C ALA A 96 8.06 32.65 6.70
N VAL A 97 6.76 32.91 6.87
CA VAL A 97 5.96 32.35 7.98
C VAL A 97 5.78 30.84 7.83
N GLY A 98 5.58 30.33 6.60
CA GLY A 98 5.47 28.89 6.35
C GLY A 98 6.68 28.09 6.82
N LYS A 99 7.89 28.67 6.74
CA LYS A 99 9.14 28.05 7.20
C LYS A 99 9.41 28.20 8.70
N ALA A 100 8.57 28.94 9.44
CA ALA A 100 8.88 29.36 10.81
C ALA A 100 8.58 28.32 11.91
N LYS A 101 8.29 27.05 11.53
CA LYS A 101 8.01 25.93 12.45
C LYS A 101 6.97 26.26 13.54
N LEU A 102 5.75 26.59 13.11
CA LEU A 102 4.66 26.99 14.01
C LEU A 102 4.27 25.91 15.04
N GLN A 103 4.64 24.65 14.80
CA GLN A 103 4.36 23.51 15.69
C GLN A 103 4.97 23.63 17.09
N ILE A 104 5.92 24.54 17.28
CA ILE A 104 6.50 24.77 18.60
C ILE A 104 5.55 25.51 19.53
N LEU A 105 4.53 26.22 19.01
CA LEU A 105 3.58 26.99 19.82
C LEU A 105 2.52 26.08 20.44
N ASP A 106 2.13 26.37 21.68
CA ASP A 106 1.10 25.59 22.37
C ASP A 106 -0.29 25.72 21.69
N VAL A 107 -0.54 26.82 20.98
CA VAL A 107 -1.77 27.01 20.20
C VAL A 107 -1.84 26.09 18.97
N ASP A 108 -0.70 25.67 18.40
CA ASP A 108 -0.66 24.73 17.26
C ASP A 108 -1.08 23.32 17.67
N GLN A 109 -0.75 22.90 18.90
CA GLN A 109 -1.15 21.59 19.44
C GLN A 109 -2.66 21.43 19.63
N ARG A 110 -3.43 22.52 19.44
CA ARG A 110 -4.88 22.55 19.55
C ARG A 110 -5.57 22.75 18.20
N THR A 111 -4.82 22.74 17.09
CA THR A 111 -5.43 22.96 15.78
C THR A 111 -6.19 21.74 15.30
N VAL A 112 -7.03 21.92 14.28
CA VAL A 112 -7.74 20.83 13.59
C VAL A 112 -6.77 19.72 13.17
N GLU A 113 -5.60 20.09 12.66
CA GLU A 113 -4.57 19.15 12.22
C GLU A 113 -4.00 18.33 13.37
N ALA A 114 -3.64 18.97 14.50
CA ALA A 114 -3.12 18.26 15.67
C ALA A 114 -4.17 17.35 16.33
N CYS A 115 -5.46 17.67 16.20
CA CYS A 115 -6.56 16.82 16.65
C CYS A 115 -6.84 15.68 15.65
N ALA A 116 -6.55 15.88 14.36
CA ALA A 116 -6.75 14.90 13.30
C ALA A 116 -5.59 13.90 13.16
N ASP A 117 -4.40 14.23 13.67
CA ASP A 117 -3.23 13.34 13.72
C ASP A 117 -3.46 12.05 14.56
N GLU A 118 -4.63 11.90 15.21
CA GLU A 118 -5.11 10.66 15.85
C GLU A 118 -6.03 9.79 14.95
N GLN A 119 -6.37 10.21 13.73
CA GLN A 119 -7.13 9.40 12.77
C GLN A 119 -6.37 9.20 11.44
N PRO A 120 -6.23 7.95 10.96
CA PRO A 120 -5.59 7.69 9.68
C PRO A 120 -6.48 8.13 8.51
N GLY A 121 -5.96 9.03 7.67
CA GLY A 121 -6.26 9.06 6.24
C GLY A 121 -7.66 9.55 5.84
N GLY A 122 -7.92 10.86 5.98
CA GLY A 122 -9.00 11.50 5.23
C GLY A 122 -8.60 11.62 3.75
N ALA A 123 -9.28 10.91 2.86
CA ALA A 123 -9.12 11.04 1.42
C ALA A 123 -9.29 12.53 1.01
N LEU A 124 -8.25 13.08 0.36
CA LEU A 124 -8.26 14.44 -0.17
C LEU A 124 -9.43 14.57 -1.15
N LYS A 125 -10.49 15.29 -0.76
CA LYS A 125 -11.55 15.68 -1.68
C LYS A 125 -10.90 16.50 -2.81
N PRO A 126 -11.18 16.21 -4.09
CA PRO A 126 -10.65 17.01 -5.19
C PRO A 126 -11.11 18.45 -5.00
N ASN A 127 -10.16 19.39 -5.05
CA ASN A 127 -10.51 20.78 -4.84
C ASN A 127 -11.37 21.28 -6.01
N PRO A 128 -12.57 21.82 -5.78
CA PRO A 128 -13.48 22.23 -6.85
C PRO A 128 -12.91 23.34 -7.75
N ARG A 129 -11.84 24.03 -7.33
CA ARG A 129 -11.19 25.14 -8.05
C ARG A 129 -10.03 24.74 -8.95
N ILE A 130 -9.73 23.45 -9.07
CA ILE A 130 -8.68 22.97 -9.99
C ILE A 130 -8.92 23.55 -11.40
N GLY A 131 -10.18 23.60 -11.87
CA GLY A 131 -10.51 24.17 -13.19
C GLY A 131 -10.18 25.65 -13.36
N SER A 132 -10.47 26.50 -12.37
CA SER A 132 -10.18 27.94 -12.46
C SER A 132 -8.69 28.24 -12.32
N LEU A 133 -7.98 27.49 -11.48
CA LEU A 133 -6.53 27.63 -11.33
C LEU A 133 -5.79 27.20 -12.60
N ILE A 134 -6.26 26.14 -13.26
CA ILE A 134 -5.74 25.73 -14.57
C ILE A 134 -6.00 26.82 -15.61
N ALA A 135 -7.21 27.39 -15.64
CA ALA A 135 -7.53 28.50 -16.53
C ALA A 135 -6.65 29.75 -16.28
N ALA A 136 -6.22 29.96 -15.02
CA ALA A 136 -5.27 31.00 -14.63
C ALA A 136 -3.79 30.66 -14.96
N GLY A 137 -3.51 29.48 -15.52
CA GLY A 137 -2.17 29.07 -15.98
C GLY A 137 -1.45 28.07 -15.07
N ALA A 138 -2.11 27.53 -14.04
CA ALA A 138 -1.57 26.40 -13.28
C ALA A 138 -1.52 25.15 -14.18
N PRO A 139 -0.51 24.29 -14.07
CA PRO A 139 -0.46 23.04 -14.82
C PRO A 139 -1.57 22.11 -14.38
N ALA A 140 -2.15 21.32 -15.28
CA ALA A 140 -3.29 20.46 -14.95
C ALA A 140 -2.97 19.19 -14.15
N TYR A 141 -1.69 18.92 -13.84
CA TYR A 141 -1.24 17.64 -13.26
C TYR A 141 -0.34 17.85 -12.05
N CYS A 142 -0.39 16.89 -11.12
CA CYS A 142 0.51 16.80 -9.96
C CYS A 142 1.28 15.46 -10.00
N PRO A 143 2.58 15.42 -9.68
CA PRO A 143 3.56 16.50 -9.73
C PRO A 143 4.01 16.77 -11.18
N LEU A 144 4.22 18.04 -11.54
CA LEU A 144 4.80 18.40 -12.83
C LEU A 144 6.23 18.88 -12.66
N VAL A 145 7.17 18.25 -13.37
CA VAL A 145 8.60 18.57 -13.33
C VAL A 145 9.06 19.03 -14.71
N ARG A 146 9.72 20.18 -14.77
CA ARG A 146 10.32 20.75 -15.98
C ARG A 146 11.74 20.22 -16.18
N LYS A 147 12.24 20.36 -17.41
CA LYS A 147 13.60 19.92 -17.79
C LYS A 147 14.72 20.63 -17.01
N ASP A 148 14.44 21.80 -16.46
CA ASP A 148 15.37 22.59 -15.64
C ASP A 148 15.43 22.12 -14.17
N GLY A 149 14.69 21.07 -13.80
CA GLY A 149 14.62 20.55 -12.44
C GLY A 149 13.62 21.28 -11.54
N SER A 150 12.91 22.28 -12.07
CA SER A 150 11.82 22.92 -11.32
C SER A 150 10.56 22.05 -11.33
N ALA A 151 9.84 22.05 -10.21
CA ALA A 151 8.62 21.31 -10.02
C ALA A 151 7.52 22.20 -9.44
N PHE A 152 6.28 21.91 -9.80
CA PHE A 152 5.13 22.72 -9.42
C PHE A 152 4.57 22.31 -8.05
N ASP A 153 4.65 23.22 -7.09
CA ASP A 153 4.12 23.04 -5.74
C ASP A 153 2.61 23.37 -5.68
N TRP A 154 1.80 22.34 -5.95
CA TRP A 154 0.36 22.45 -5.80
C TRP A 154 -0.06 22.72 -4.35
N SER A 155 0.64 22.17 -3.36
CA SER A 155 0.27 22.37 -1.96
C SER A 155 0.36 23.85 -1.55
N PHE A 156 1.42 24.52 -2.02
CA PHE A 156 1.60 25.95 -1.87
C PHE A 156 0.53 26.76 -2.62
N LEU A 157 0.27 26.44 -3.90
CA LEU A 157 -0.73 27.15 -4.70
C LEU A 157 -2.10 27.07 -4.03
N MET A 158 -2.52 25.87 -3.62
CA MET A 158 -3.83 25.66 -3.00
C MET A 158 -3.95 26.44 -1.69
N SER A 159 -2.91 26.38 -0.84
CA SER A 159 -2.87 27.11 0.42
C SER A 159 -2.94 28.62 0.21
N ALA A 160 -2.17 29.15 -0.75
CA ALA A 160 -2.17 30.58 -1.06
C ALA A 160 -3.52 31.04 -1.63
N SER A 161 -4.13 30.25 -2.54
CA SER A 161 -5.45 30.54 -3.12
C SER A 161 -6.53 30.61 -2.04
N GLU A 162 -6.57 29.64 -1.13
CA GLU A 162 -7.55 29.60 -0.04
C GLU A 162 -7.43 30.83 0.87
N VAL A 163 -6.20 31.25 1.19
CA VAL A 163 -5.92 32.44 2.00
C VAL A 163 -6.46 33.70 1.32
N LEU A 164 -6.18 33.87 0.03
CA LEU A 164 -6.60 35.04 -0.74
C LEU A 164 -8.12 35.18 -0.76
N GLU A 165 -8.84 34.09 -0.97
CA GLU A 165 -10.31 34.10 -1.04
C GLU A 165 -10.95 34.28 0.34
N ARG A 166 -10.42 33.61 1.36
CA ARG A 166 -10.95 33.73 2.72
C ARG A 166 -10.79 35.14 3.27
N THR A 167 -9.80 35.88 2.77
CA THR A 167 -9.58 37.30 3.08
C THR A 167 -10.26 38.24 2.09
N ALA A 168 -11.00 37.71 1.10
CA ALA A 168 -11.59 38.46 -0.01
C ALA A 168 -10.59 39.41 -0.66
N GLY A 169 -9.35 38.97 -0.86
CA GLY A 169 -8.26 39.75 -1.44
C GLY A 169 -7.74 40.89 -0.54
N GLY A 170 -8.33 41.12 0.64
CA GLY A 170 -7.96 42.23 1.51
C GLY A 170 -6.52 42.18 2.02
N ILE A 171 -5.87 41.00 2.01
CA ILE A 171 -4.44 40.85 2.34
C ILE A 171 -3.51 41.42 1.27
N LEU A 172 -4.03 41.68 0.06
CA LEU A 172 -3.31 42.29 -1.06
C LEU A 172 -3.41 43.82 -1.08
N ALA A 173 -4.09 44.43 -0.09
CA ALA A 173 -4.26 45.87 -0.04
C ALA A 173 -2.88 46.58 0.01
N GLY A 174 -2.62 47.45 -0.98
CA GLY A 174 -1.35 48.17 -1.12
C GLY A 174 -0.27 47.40 -1.89
N ASP A 175 -0.54 46.21 -2.39
CA ASP A 175 0.38 45.49 -3.29
C ASP A 175 0.34 46.11 -4.70
N PRO A 176 1.48 46.50 -5.28
CA PRO A 176 1.53 47.19 -6.57
C PRO A 176 0.98 46.36 -7.72
N LEU A 177 0.98 45.02 -7.62
CA LEU A 177 0.48 44.14 -8.69
C LEU A 177 -1.04 44.22 -8.89
N VAL A 178 -1.78 44.68 -7.87
CA VAL A 178 -3.25 44.75 -7.89
C VAL A 178 -3.79 46.17 -7.67
N ALA A 179 -2.91 47.18 -7.72
CA ALA A 179 -3.30 48.57 -7.48
C ALA A 179 -4.35 49.09 -8.47
N ASP A 180 -4.34 48.57 -9.70
CA ASP A 180 -5.27 48.96 -10.78
C ASP A 180 -6.51 48.05 -10.89
N CYS A 181 -6.71 47.11 -9.97
CA CYS A 181 -7.86 46.21 -9.98
C CYS A 181 -9.08 46.87 -9.37
N ASN A 182 -10.24 46.76 -10.03
CA ASN A 182 -11.47 47.42 -9.59
C ASN A 182 -12.32 46.54 -8.66
N THR A 183 -12.09 45.23 -8.67
CA THR A 183 -12.79 44.27 -7.81
C THR A 183 -11.82 43.35 -7.07
N PRO A 184 -12.22 42.83 -5.89
CA PRO A 184 -11.42 41.85 -5.17
C PRO A 184 -11.16 40.57 -5.99
N ASP A 185 -12.13 40.12 -6.77
CA ASP A 185 -11.98 38.91 -7.59
C ASP A 185 -10.97 39.13 -8.73
N GLU A 186 -10.97 40.32 -9.35
CA GLU A 186 -9.97 40.70 -10.36
C GLU A 186 -8.57 40.78 -9.75
N ALA A 187 -8.45 41.34 -8.53
CA ALA A 187 -7.20 41.39 -7.79
C ALA A 187 -6.66 39.99 -7.46
N ILE A 188 -7.53 39.08 -7.01
CA ILE A 188 -7.16 37.70 -6.71
C ILE A 188 -6.72 36.97 -7.99
N ASP A 189 -7.49 37.05 -9.08
CA ASP A 189 -7.15 36.37 -10.35
C ASP A 189 -5.80 36.88 -10.90
N ARG A 190 -5.61 38.21 -10.94
CA ARG A 190 -4.35 38.81 -11.40
C ARG A 190 -3.17 38.37 -10.53
N TYR A 191 -3.33 38.40 -9.21
CA TYR A 191 -2.27 38.01 -8.29
C TYR A 191 -1.92 36.52 -8.38
N LEU A 192 -2.93 35.66 -8.55
CA LEU A 192 -2.72 34.23 -8.79
C LEU A 192 -1.89 34.00 -10.05
N ARG A 193 -2.27 34.66 -11.15
CA ARG A 193 -1.64 34.51 -12.46
C ARG A 193 -0.21 35.07 -12.51
N GLU A 194 0.00 36.27 -11.94
CA GLU A 194 1.26 37.01 -12.10
C GLU A 194 2.26 36.78 -10.98
N ALA A 195 1.81 36.37 -9.79
CA ALA A 195 2.69 36.17 -8.63
C ALA A 195 2.68 34.74 -8.09
N VAL A 196 1.51 34.20 -7.72
CA VAL A 196 1.43 32.93 -6.98
C VAL A 196 1.81 31.73 -7.86
N ILE A 197 1.22 31.60 -9.04
CA ILE A 197 1.48 30.48 -9.97
C ILE A 197 2.94 30.48 -10.45
N PRO A 198 3.53 31.61 -10.88
CA PRO A 198 4.96 31.66 -11.21
C PRO A 198 5.84 31.26 -10.04
N ALA A 199 5.51 31.70 -8.82
CA ALA A 199 6.28 31.37 -7.64
C ALA A 199 6.13 29.89 -7.23
N ALA A 200 5.00 29.25 -7.52
CA ALA A 200 4.77 27.82 -7.22
C ALA A 200 5.74 26.88 -7.96
N TRP A 201 6.46 27.37 -8.98
CA TRP A 201 7.62 26.67 -9.54
C TRP A 201 8.83 26.82 -8.63
N VAL A 202 9.19 25.74 -7.95
CA VAL A 202 10.33 25.65 -7.02
C VAL A 202 11.26 24.53 -7.44
N THR A 203 12.43 24.39 -6.81
CA THR A 203 13.32 23.27 -7.11
C THR A 203 12.73 21.96 -6.61
N ILE A 204 12.93 20.86 -7.34
CA ILE A 204 12.47 19.55 -6.90
C ILE A 204 13.18 19.11 -5.62
N GLU A 205 14.43 19.54 -5.41
CA GLU A 205 15.19 19.31 -4.18
C GLU A 205 14.48 19.91 -2.96
N ASP A 206 13.98 21.13 -3.08
CA ASP A 206 13.22 21.79 -2.01
C ASP A 206 11.94 21.01 -1.72
N LEU A 207 11.20 20.58 -2.77
CA LEU A 207 9.96 19.82 -2.57
C LEU A 207 10.19 18.45 -1.93
N VAL A 208 11.23 17.72 -2.35
CA VAL A 208 11.59 16.45 -1.72
C VAL A 208 12.00 16.66 -0.26
N SER A 209 12.72 17.74 0.04
CA SER A 209 13.07 18.12 1.41
C SER A 209 11.85 18.48 2.26
N ASP A 210 10.83 19.06 1.63
CA ASP A 210 9.53 19.39 2.24
C ASP A 210 8.55 18.20 2.28
N GLY A 211 8.97 17.01 1.83
CA GLY A 211 8.22 15.76 1.94
C GLY A 211 7.48 15.30 0.67
N LEU A 212 7.87 15.80 -0.51
CA LEU A 212 7.33 15.30 -1.77
C LEU A 212 7.72 13.83 -1.96
N GLU A 213 6.69 12.99 -1.99
CA GLU A 213 6.81 11.56 -2.27
C GLU A 213 6.66 11.27 -3.76
N ILE A 214 7.33 10.20 -4.20
CA ILE A 214 7.16 9.70 -5.56
C ILE A 214 5.79 9.01 -5.65
N PRO A 215 4.93 9.38 -6.62
CA PRO A 215 3.63 8.73 -6.79
C PRO A 215 3.74 7.20 -6.89
N HIS A 216 2.86 6.50 -6.17
CA HIS A 216 2.77 5.03 -6.11
C HIS A 216 4.02 4.29 -5.57
N HIS A 217 5.02 5.02 -5.10
CA HIS A 217 6.20 4.44 -4.47
C HIS A 217 6.15 4.62 -2.97
N GLU A 218 6.61 3.60 -2.27
CA GLU A 218 6.83 3.60 -0.83
C GLU A 218 8.30 3.33 -0.53
N GLU A 219 8.76 3.90 0.57
CA GLU A 219 10.06 3.61 1.14
C GLU A 219 9.99 2.28 1.90
N MET A 220 10.74 1.28 1.46
CA MET A 220 10.83 -0.01 2.13
C MET A 220 12.19 -0.15 2.80
N ALA A 221 12.21 -0.18 4.12
CA ALA A 221 13.41 -0.49 4.90
C ALA A 221 13.75 -1.98 4.77
N LEU A 222 15.04 -2.26 4.63
CA LEU A 222 15.60 -3.60 4.48
C LEU A 222 16.50 -3.95 5.65
N PHE A 223 16.46 -5.22 6.05
CA PHE A 223 17.12 -5.76 7.22
C PHE A 223 17.84 -7.06 6.91
N THR A 224 18.85 -7.39 7.71
CA THR A 224 19.45 -8.72 7.76
C THR A 224 18.50 -9.70 8.47
N LYS A 225 18.78 -11.00 8.37
CA LYS A 225 18.07 -12.04 9.12
C LYS A 225 18.05 -11.79 10.64
N ASP A 226 19.07 -11.09 11.14
CA ASP A 226 19.28 -10.80 12.56
C ASP A 226 18.62 -9.47 12.99
N GLY A 227 17.81 -8.84 12.13
CA GLY A 227 17.13 -7.58 12.45
C GLY A 227 17.93 -6.32 12.18
N GLY A 228 19.17 -6.41 11.69
CA GLY A 228 20.03 -5.26 11.46
C GLY A 228 19.63 -4.46 10.21
N TYR A 229 19.41 -3.16 10.34
CA TYR A 229 19.10 -2.28 9.21
C TYR A 229 20.25 -2.22 8.19
N ILE A 230 19.90 -2.38 6.91
CA ILE A 230 20.84 -2.39 5.78
C ILE A 230 20.71 -1.12 4.94
N GLY A 231 19.49 -0.57 4.82
CA GLY A 231 19.16 0.55 3.97
C GLY A 231 17.66 0.55 3.64
N CYS A 232 17.25 1.40 2.71
CA CYS A 232 15.92 1.40 2.14
C CYS A 232 15.96 1.33 0.61
N VAL A 233 14.85 0.91 0.04
CA VAL A 233 14.60 0.88 -1.40
C VAL A 233 13.27 1.56 -1.69
N LEU A 234 13.11 2.04 -2.92
CA LEU A 234 11.82 2.53 -3.40
C LEU A 234 11.06 1.35 -4.01
N ARG A 235 9.93 0.99 -3.41
CA ARG A 235 9.03 -0.07 -3.90
C ARG A 235 7.81 0.56 -4.54
N HIS A 236 7.47 0.17 -5.76
CA HIS A 236 6.21 0.57 -6.37
C HIS A 236 5.10 -0.36 -5.86
N ALA A 237 4.15 0.19 -5.10
CA ALA A 237 3.10 -0.58 -4.44
C ALA A 237 2.25 -1.38 -5.45
N GLY A 238 1.80 -0.74 -6.52
CA GLY A 238 0.99 -1.41 -7.56
C GLY A 238 1.72 -2.44 -8.43
N LEU A 239 3.05 -2.37 -8.54
CA LEU A 239 3.84 -3.31 -9.33
C LEU A 239 4.43 -4.44 -8.47
N ASN A 240 4.29 -4.34 -7.13
CA ASN A 240 4.96 -5.20 -6.18
C ASN A 240 6.44 -5.40 -6.53
N ALA A 241 7.14 -4.31 -6.80
CA ALA A 241 8.49 -4.37 -7.34
C ALA A 241 9.34 -3.20 -6.87
N VAL A 242 10.65 -3.43 -6.70
CA VAL A 242 11.59 -2.42 -6.20
C VAL A 242 12.47 -1.87 -7.30
N ILE A 243 12.84 -0.61 -7.14
CA ILE A 243 13.98 -0.04 -7.86
C ILE A 243 15.24 -0.65 -7.23
N PRO A 244 16.11 -1.35 -7.98
CA PRO A 244 17.30 -2.01 -7.45
C PRO A 244 18.41 -1.00 -7.12
N ARG A 245 18.12 -0.07 -6.19
CA ARG A 245 19.03 0.93 -5.66
C ARG A 245 18.83 0.99 -4.15
N LEU A 246 19.89 0.66 -3.42
CA LEU A 246 19.90 0.75 -1.96
C LEU A 246 20.26 2.18 -1.57
N PHE A 247 19.46 2.78 -0.69
CA PHE A 247 19.74 4.07 -0.07
C PHE A 247 20.02 3.82 1.41
N CYS A 248 21.21 4.17 1.88
CA CYS A 248 21.61 3.84 3.23
C CYS A 248 21.32 4.96 4.24
N THR A 249 21.06 6.18 3.73
CA THR A 249 20.75 7.37 4.53
C THR A 249 19.60 8.17 3.92
N ASP A 250 18.99 9.03 4.75
CA ASP A 250 17.93 9.96 4.32
C ASP A 250 18.40 10.90 3.21
N GLU A 251 19.68 11.32 3.23
CA GLU A 251 20.28 12.18 2.21
C GLU A 251 20.41 11.45 0.86
N GLU A 252 20.84 10.18 0.88
CA GLU A 252 20.92 9.37 -0.33
C GLU A 252 19.55 9.08 -0.92
N LEU A 253 18.56 8.85 -0.06
CA LEU A 253 17.17 8.64 -0.45
C LEU A 253 16.57 9.89 -1.10
N ALA A 254 16.75 11.07 -0.48
CA ALA A 254 16.31 12.35 -1.04
C ALA A 254 16.95 12.62 -2.41
N ALA A 255 18.27 12.44 -2.54
CA ALA A 255 18.97 12.55 -3.82
C ALA A 255 18.47 11.52 -4.85
N GLY A 256 18.12 10.32 -4.38
CA GLY A 256 17.46 9.28 -5.16
C GLY A 256 16.11 9.71 -5.74
N LYS A 257 15.24 10.30 -4.90
CA LYS A 257 13.94 10.83 -5.31
C LYS A 257 14.06 11.97 -6.31
N VAL A 258 14.98 12.91 -6.07
CA VAL A 258 15.30 13.99 -7.02
C VAL A 258 15.75 13.42 -8.37
N SER A 259 16.66 12.43 -8.36
CA SER A 259 17.12 11.76 -9.57
C SER A 259 15.99 11.05 -10.32
N PHE A 260 15.01 10.53 -9.59
CA PHE A 260 13.82 9.89 -10.13
C PHE A 260 12.96 10.91 -10.88
N PHE A 261 12.56 12.00 -10.20
CA PHE A 261 11.71 13.06 -10.75
C PHE A 261 12.31 13.80 -11.95
N THR A 262 13.63 13.97 -11.98
CA THR A 262 14.31 14.78 -13.01
C THR A 262 14.70 14.00 -14.26
N GLY A 263 14.39 12.70 -14.35
CA GLY A 263 14.84 11.89 -15.49
C GLY A 263 16.36 11.62 -15.52
N HIS A 264 17.15 12.19 -14.60
CA HIS A 264 18.62 12.07 -14.61
C HIS A 264 19.11 10.66 -14.25
N HIS A 265 18.22 9.81 -13.73
CA HIS A 265 18.45 8.37 -13.64
C HIS A 265 18.68 7.70 -15.02
N GLU A 266 18.22 8.30 -16.13
CA GLU A 266 18.42 7.78 -17.49
C GLU A 266 19.87 7.94 -17.98
N HIS A 267 20.59 8.94 -17.46
CA HIS A 267 21.99 9.22 -17.77
C HIS A 267 22.92 8.48 -16.82
N ASN A 268 22.88 7.15 -16.89
CA ASN A 268 24.06 6.30 -17.01
C ASN A 268 25.25 6.52 -16.06
N ASP A 269 25.03 7.00 -14.82
CA ASP A 269 26.06 6.99 -13.79
C ASP A 269 25.72 6.06 -12.61
N CYS A 270 24.45 5.84 -12.27
CA CYS A 270 24.05 5.13 -11.04
C CYS A 270 24.14 3.59 -11.08
N LEU A 271 24.11 2.97 -12.27
CA LEU A 271 24.14 1.49 -12.42
C LEU A 271 25.47 0.99 -13.01
N GLY A 272 26.53 1.79 -12.98
CA GLY A 272 27.82 1.36 -13.52
C GLY A 272 28.93 2.41 -13.61
N ARG A 273 28.70 3.68 -13.28
CA ARG A 273 29.78 4.54 -12.77
C ARG A 273 29.66 4.58 -11.27
N ILE A 274 30.39 3.64 -10.70
CA ILE A 274 31.12 3.87 -9.46
C ILE A 274 31.64 5.31 -9.55
N VAL A 275 31.04 6.23 -8.79
CA VAL A 275 31.79 7.36 -8.29
C VAL A 275 32.90 6.68 -7.51
N HIS A 276 34.08 6.53 -8.13
CA HIS A 276 35.32 6.21 -7.45
C HIS A 276 35.64 7.44 -6.59
N ARG A 277 34.78 7.77 -5.62
CA ARG A 277 35.20 8.55 -4.47
C ARG A 277 35.95 7.55 -3.63
N ALA A 278 37.26 7.55 -3.82
CA ALA A 278 38.22 6.75 -3.09
C ALA A 278 38.12 6.92 -1.55
N ASP A 279 37.27 7.84 -1.06
CA ASP A 279 37.25 8.29 0.33
C ASP A 279 35.94 8.01 1.12
N ILE A 280 34.97 7.23 0.59
CA ILE A 280 33.72 6.91 1.35
C ILE A 280 33.62 5.43 1.77
N PHE A 281 34.59 4.58 1.42
CA PHE A 281 34.55 3.15 1.76
C PHE A 281 34.94 2.89 3.22
N LEU A 282 33.99 3.11 4.14
CA LEU A 282 34.08 2.62 5.51
C LEU A 282 33.63 1.15 5.59
N SER A 283 34.63 0.28 5.49
CA SER A 283 34.86 -1.08 6.03
C SER A 283 33.97 -1.72 7.14
N ARG A 284 32.71 -1.32 7.38
CA ARG A 284 32.04 -1.68 8.66
C ARG A 284 30.66 -2.33 8.60
N ILE A 285 30.08 -2.56 7.43
CA ILE A 285 28.88 -3.40 7.28
C ILE A 285 29.25 -4.54 6.35
N ASP A 286 29.69 -5.66 6.93
CA ASP A 286 30.12 -6.86 6.22
C ASP A 286 28.89 -7.71 5.86
N ILE A 287 28.08 -7.24 4.90
CA ILE A 287 26.96 -8.01 4.36
C ILE A 287 27.45 -8.72 3.12
N ARG A 288 27.40 -10.05 3.13
CA ARG A 288 27.86 -10.88 2.01
C ARG A 288 26.84 -10.87 0.89
N CYS A 289 27.31 -10.79 -0.36
CA CYS A 289 26.48 -10.66 -1.57
C CYS A 289 25.47 -11.78 -1.82
N ASP A 290 25.45 -12.82 -1.01
CA ASP A 290 24.55 -13.96 -1.06
C ASP A 290 23.52 -13.97 0.08
N GLU A 291 23.50 -12.97 0.96
CA GLU A 291 22.58 -12.97 2.10
C GLU A 291 21.15 -12.54 1.70
N PRO A 292 20.11 -13.29 2.14
CA PRO A 292 18.72 -12.89 1.97
C PRO A 292 18.44 -11.58 2.69
N VAL A 293 17.61 -10.72 2.08
CA VAL A 293 17.16 -9.48 2.71
C VAL A 293 15.73 -9.61 3.21
N TYR A 294 15.46 -8.92 4.31
CA TYR A 294 14.19 -8.96 4.99
C TYR A 294 13.56 -7.57 5.05
N PHE A 295 12.23 -7.50 5.10
CA PHE A 295 11.48 -6.27 5.35
C PHE A 295 10.54 -6.51 6.54
N SER A 296 10.09 -5.43 7.21
CA SER A 296 9.17 -5.56 8.34
C SER A 296 7.73 -5.27 7.91
N ARG A 297 6.79 -6.18 8.21
CA ARG A 297 5.34 -5.99 7.97
C ARG A 297 4.75 -4.81 8.74
N THR A 298 5.26 -4.54 9.94
CA THR A 298 4.74 -3.49 10.83
C THR A 298 5.30 -2.10 10.53
N ALA A 299 6.32 -2.01 9.67
CA ALA A 299 7.01 -0.77 9.31
C ALA A 299 6.77 -0.32 7.86
N VAL A 300 5.77 -0.89 7.17
CA VAL A 300 5.27 -0.34 5.91
C VAL A 300 4.44 0.90 6.26
N GLY A 301 5.08 2.05 6.40
CA GLY A 301 4.33 3.32 6.57
C GLY A 301 5.03 4.48 7.24
N ARG A 302 6.17 4.30 7.91
CA ARG A 302 7.02 5.43 8.37
C ARG A 302 8.48 5.02 8.25
N GLY A 303 9.18 5.61 7.27
CA GLY A 303 10.60 5.37 7.03
C GLY A 303 11.41 5.50 8.32
N LEU A 304 12.24 4.50 8.61
CA LEU A 304 13.28 4.62 9.63
C LEU A 304 14.23 5.73 9.16
N SER A 305 14.14 6.90 9.80
CA SER A 305 15.08 8.01 9.53
C SER A 305 16.47 7.62 10.02
N VAL A 306 17.40 7.57 9.07
CA VAL A 306 18.81 7.23 9.29
C VAL A 306 19.64 8.35 8.67
N LYS A 307 20.05 9.30 9.52
CA LYS A 307 20.83 10.46 9.08
C LYS A 307 22.29 10.13 8.78
N LYS A 308 22.82 9.07 9.40
CA LYS A 308 24.23 8.68 9.31
C LYS A 308 24.38 7.17 9.33
N PHE A 309 25.29 6.66 8.50
CA PHE A 309 25.70 5.25 8.45
C PHE A 309 26.17 4.65 9.79
N SER A 310 26.62 5.48 10.73
CA SER A 310 27.06 5.03 12.06
C SER A 310 25.90 4.61 12.97
N GLU A 311 24.66 4.98 12.64
CA GLU A 311 23.48 4.67 13.45
C GLU A 311 23.05 3.22 13.19
N LYS A 312 23.35 2.32 14.14
CA LYS A 312 22.85 0.95 14.10
C LYS A 312 21.42 0.92 14.61
N ARG A 313 20.48 0.55 13.73
CA ARG A 313 19.09 0.28 14.07
C ARG A 313 18.83 -1.20 13.92
N THR A 314 18.14 -1.78 14.89
CA THR A 314 17.69 -3.18 14.87
C THR A 314 16.19 -3.24 15.11
N VAL A 315 15.53 -4.20 14.46
CA VAL A 315 14.11 -4.51 14.68
C VAL A 315 13.96 -5.92 15.24
N ASP A 316 12.78 -6.21 15.78
CA ASP A 316 12.44 -7.57 16.21
C ASP A 316 12.42 -8.51 15.00
N THR A 317 13.14 -9.63 15.11
CA THR A 317 13.21 -10.64 14.05
C THR A 317 11.88 -11.34 13.84
N GLY A 318 10.98 -11.37 14.83
CA GLY A 318 9.64 -11.94 14.71
C GLY A 318 8.72 -11.17 13.75
N THR A 319 9.04 -9.92 13.42
CA THR A 319 8.26 -9.08 12.49
C THR A 319 8.83 -9.06 11.08
N LEU A 320 9.95 -9.76 10.86
CA LEU A 320 10.66 -9.76 9.59
C LEU A 320 10.13 -10.80 8.62
N GLU A 321 10.04 -10.39 7.37
CA GLU A 321 9.69 -11.23 6.24
C GLU A 321 10.80 -11.24 5.21
N LEU A 322 11.06 -12.41 4.66
CA LEU A 322 11.98 -12.54 3.54
C LEU A 322 11.43 -11.80 2.33
N LEU A 323 12.24 -10.96 1.70
CA LEU A 323 11.94 -10.39 0.39
C LEU A 323 12.35 -11.42 -0.69
N PRO A 324 11.39 -12.08 -1.36
CA PRO A 324 11.70 -13.14 -2.32
C PRO A 324 12.58 -12.64 -3.47
N GLY A 325 13.55 -13.45 -3.87
CA GLY A 325 14.37 -13.20 -5.06
C GLY A 325 15.44 -12.11 -4.91
N LEU A 326 15.42 -11.28 -3.86
CA LEU A 326 16.38 -10.21 -3.64
C LEU A 326 17.43 -10.57 -2.57
N ARG A 327 18.70 -10.32 -2.88
CA ARG A 327 19.84 -10.52 -1.99
C ARG A 327 20.78 -9.30 -2.13
N CYS A 328 21.46 -8.90 -1.06
CA CYS A 328 22.28 -7.67 -1.06
C CYS A 328 23.74 -7.94 -0.66
N GLY A 329 24.67 -7.07 -1.06
CA GLY A 329 26.10 -7.28 -0.84
C GLY A 329 26.99 -6.04 -0.77
N SER A 330 27.95 -6.07 0.15
CA SER A 330 28.90 -5.00 0.47
C SER A 330 30.22 -5.10 -0.32
N SER A 331 30.15 -4.93 -1.64
CA SER A 331 31.33 -4.49 -2.41
C SER A 331 30.86 -3.64 -3.60
N GLY A 332 30.53 -2.38 -3.32
CA GLY A 332 30.07 -1.41 -4.31
C GLY A 332 28.55 -1.40 -4.57
N GLY A 333 27.71 -1.76 -3.59
CA GLY A 333 26.25 -1.69 -3.72
C GLY A 333 25.67 -2.68 -4.74
N ARG A 334 26.23 -3.90 -4.80
CA ARG A 334 25.80 -4.91 -5.77
C ARG A 334 24.57 -5.65 -5.25
N TRP A 335 23.50 -5.63 -6.04
CA TRP A 335 22.36 -6.52 -5.88
C TRP A 335 22.64 -7.87 -6.51
N THR A 336 22.24 -8.93 -5.82
CA THR A 336 22.10 -10.25 -6.42
C THR A 336 20.61 -10.58 -6.49
N ILE A 337 20.15 -10.96 -7.68
CA ILE A 337 18.78 -11.43 -7.88
C ILE A 337 18.90 -12.94 -8.06
N GLU A 338 18.24 -13.71 -7.19
CA GLU A 338 18.33 -15.18 -7.17
C GLU A 338 19.77 -15.72 -6.96
N GLY A 339 20.64 -14.95 -6.31
CA GLY A 339 22.02 -15.33 -6.03
C GLY A 339 23.01 -15.04 -7.16
N GLU A 340 22.56 -14.51 -8.30
CA GLU A 340 23.44 -14.04 -9.38
C GLU A 340 23.68 -12.54 -9.27
N VAL A 341 24.95 -12.11 -9.32
CA VAL A 341 25.32 -10.69 -9.37
C VAL A 341 24.77 -10.12 -10.66
N ALA A 342 23.89 -9.12 -10.55
CA ALA A 342 23.38 -8.41 -11.72
C ALA A 342 24.49 -7.55 -12.34
N LEU A 343 25.40 -8.17 -13.11
CA LEU A 343 26.36 -7.48 -13.95
C LEU A 343 25.72 -7.26 -15.33
N LEU A 344 25.26 -6.03 -15.55
CA LEU A 344 24.60 -5.65 -16.80
C LEU A 344 25.63 -5.49 -17.92
N HIS A 345 25.47 -6.27 -18.99
CA HIS A 345 26.22 -6.06 -20.23
C HIS A 345 25.90 -4.66 -20.79
N LYS A 346 26.90 -4.01 -21.41
CA LYS A 346 26.82 -2.62 -21.88
C LYS A 346 25.61 -2.37 -22.80
N ASP A 347 25.21 -3.37 -23.57
CA ASP A 347 24.09 -3.30 -24.51
C ASP A 347 22.72 -3.56 -23.84
N ASP A 348 22.70 -4.26 -22.69
CA ASP A 348 21.51 -4.50 -21.88
C ASP A 348 21.20 -3.34 -20.92
N ARG A 349 22.14 -2.42 -20.69
CA ARG A 349 21.96 -1.24 -19.81
C ARG A 349 20.75 -0.39 -20.19
N ARG A 350 20.43 -0.28 -21.49
CA ARG A 350 19.25 0.46 -21.96
C ARG A 350 17.93 -0.16 -21.51
N MET A 351 17.90 -1.45 -21.19
CA MET A 351 16.71 -2.16 -20.70
C MET A 351 16.59 -2.09 -19.18
N PHE A 352 17.71 -2.03 -18.46
CA PHE A 352 17.73 -1.98 -16.99
C PHE A 352 17.72 -0.56 -16.41
N ASN A 353 17.82 0.48 -17.24
CA ASN A 353 17.49 1.84 -16.85
C ASN A 353 15.99 1.90 -16.48
N GLN A 354 15.72 1.74 -15.18
CA GLN A 354 14.41 1.60 -14.52
C GLN A 354 13.63 0.29 -14.76
N SER A 355 14.32 -0.86 -14.82
CA SER A 355 13.60 -2.14 -14.66
C SER A 355 13.31 -2.40 -13.18
N TYR A 356 12.04 -2.32 -12.82
CA TYR A 356 11.54 -2.82 -11.54
C TYR A 356 11.94 -4.29 -11.36
N VAL A 357 12.47 -4.63 -10.19
CA VAL A 357 12.72 -6.02 -9.79
C VAL A 357 11.51 -6.50 -9.01
N PRO A 358 10.79 -7.54 -9.48
CA PRO A 358 9.64 -8.05 -8.76
C PRO A 358 10.04 -8.49 -7.35
N THR A 359 9.24 -8.08 -6.37
CA THR A 359 9.36 -8.51 -4.96
C THR A 359 8.49 -9.71 -4.65
N ILE A 360 7.85 -10.28 -5.68
CA ILE A 360 7.02 -11.47 -5.59
C ILE A 360 7.64 -12.52 -6.50
N ALA A 361 7.78 -13.74 -5.99
CA ALA A 361 8.16 -14.88 -6.82
C ALA A 361 6.99 -15.26 -7.72
N TRP A 362 7.19 -15.17 -9.04
CA TRP A 362 6.19 -15.64 -9.99
C TRP A 362 6.17 -17.16 -10.01
N PRO A 363 4.99 -17.79 -9.82
CA PRO A 363 4.86 -19.21 -10.06
C PRO A 363 5.17 -19.50 -11.52
N SER A 364 5.91 -20.58 -11.71
CA SER A 364 6.52 -20.98 -12.96
C SER A 364 6.00 -22.34 -13.40
N ALA A 365 6.39 -22.77 -14.60
CA ALA A 365 6.07 -24.11 -15.08
C ALA A 365 6.59 -25.23 -14.12
N SER A 366 7.61 -24.94 -13.32
CA SER A 366 8.17 -25.89 -12.35
C SER A 366 7.31 -26.08 -11.10
N ASP A 367 6.35 -25.18 -10.86
CA ASP A 367 5.38 -25.27 -9.77
C ASP A 367 4.15 -26.12 -10.14
N PHE A 368 3.99 -26.50 -11.43
CA PHE A 368 2.88 -27.36 -11.88
C PHE A 368 2.75 -28.68 -11.12
N PRO A 369 3.83 -29.46 -10.88
CA PRO A 369 3.71 -30.73 -10.17
C PRO A 369 3.33 -30.54 -8.69
N LEU A 370 3.66 -29.37 -8.11
CA LEU A 370 3.28 -28.99 -6.75
C LEU A 370 1.82 -28.51 -6.68
N LEU A 371 1.32 -27.90 -7.76
CA LEU A 371 -0.05 -27.40 -7.87
C LEU A 371 -1.04 -28.43 -8.48
N PHE A 372 -0.53 -29.51 -9.09
CA PHE A 372 -1.31 -30.63 -9.65
C PHE A 372 -0.58 -31.98 -9.49
N PRO A 373 -0.42 -32.49 -8.25
CA PRO A 373 0.31 -33.72 -7.98
C PRO A 373 -0.39 -34.97 -8.52
N LEU A 374 -1.68 -34.88 -8.87
CA LEU A 374 -2.48 -35.99 -9.40
C LEU A 374 -2.43 -36.11 -10.94
N ASP A 375 -2.01 -35.06 -11.66
CA ASP A 375 -1.93 -35.04 -13.13
C ASP A 375 -0.47 -35.08 -13.61
N GLN A 376 0.40 -35.82 -12.90
CA GLN A 376 1.81 -35.94 -13.25
C GLN A 376 2.00 -36.76 -14.53
N ASP A 377 1.73 -36.16 -15.69
CA ASP A 377 2.42 -36.55 -16.91
C ASP A 377 3.90 -36.22 -16.74
N VAL A 378 4.71 -37.28 -16.73
CA VAL A 378 6.17 -37.27 -16.56
C VAL A 378 6.81 -36.50 -17.72
N SER A 379 6.90 -35.18 -17.63
CA SER A 379 7.67 -34.38 -18.59
C SER A 379 8.20 -33.05 -18.01
N SER A 380 8.74 -33.07 -16.80
CA SER A 380 9.53 -31.93 -16.28
C SER A 380 11.03 -32.23 -16.26
N ARG A 381 11.60 -32.63 -17.41
CA ARG A 381 12.98 -32.21 -17.69
C ARG A 381 12.89 -30.76 -18.15
N ALA A 382 12.85 -29.83 -17.18
CA ALA A 382 13.17 -28.45 -17.47
C ALA A 382 14.60 -28.46 -18.05
N ALA A 383 14.72 -28.29 -19.36
CA ALA A 383 16.02 -28.05 -19.97
C ALA A 383 16.63 -26.85 -19.24
N PRO A 384 17.93 -26.87 -18.89
CA PRO A 384 18.57 -25.71 -18.28
C PRO A 384 18.31 -24.52 -19.19
N GLY A 385 17.45 -23.61 -18.72
CA GLY A 385 16.96 -22.50 -19.51
C GLY A 385 18.14 -21.75 -20.10
N SER A 386 18.06 -21.42 -21.39
CA SER A 386 19.09 -20.62 -22.04
C SER A 386 19.28 -19.31 -21.27
N TRP A 387 20.46 -18.70 -21.38
CA TRP A 387 20.74 -17.41 -20.75
C TRP A 387 19.65 -16.36 -21.07
N SER A 388 19.07 -16.40 -22.27
CA SER A 388 17.94 -15.57 -22.69
C SER A 388 16.61 -15.84 -21.98
N ASP A 389 16.33 -17.07 -21.55
CA ASP A 389 15.07 -17.42 -20.88
C ASP A 389 15.02 -16.86 -19.44
N ARG A 390 16.18 -16.68 -18.80
CA ARG A 390 16.31 -16.06 -17.47
C ARG A 390 15.94 -14.57 -17.45
N PHE A 391 16.03 -13.88 -18.59
CA PHE A 391 15.60 -12.48 -18.69
C PHE A 391 14.09 -12.33 -18.93
N LYS A 392 13.41 -13.36 -19.46
CA LYS A 392 11.94 -13.35 -19.60
C LYS A 392 11.25 -13.31 -18.23
N GLN A 393 11.84 -13.96 -17.23
CA GLN A 393 11.37 -13.97 -15.83
C GLN A 393 11.46 -12.60 -15.13
N LYS A 394 12.22 -11.65 -15.69
CA LYS A 394 12.37 -10.29 -15.14
C LYS A 394 11.39 -9.27 -15.74
N ILE A 395 10.48 -9.73 -16.60
CA ILE A 395 9.35 -8.93 -17.04
C ILE A 395 8.35 -8.88 -15.89
N LEU A 396 7.86 -7.68 -15.54
CA LEU A 396 6.86 -7.48 -14.47
C LEU A 396 5.68 -8.44 -14.56
N LEU A 397 5.29 -8.79 -15.79
CA LEU A 397 4.27 -9.78 -16.10
C LEU A 397 4.74 -10.61 -17.30
N ALA A 398 5.46 -11.71 -17.05
CA ALA A 398 5.93 -12.56 -18.14
C ALA A 398 4.72 -13.19 -18.88
N PRO A 399 4.72 -13.26 -20.23
CA PRO A 399 3.61 -13.86 -20.98
C PRO A 399 3.29 -15.28 -20.53
N GLU A 400 4.31 -16.06 -20.18
CA GLU A 400 4.17 -17.42 -19.67
C GLU A 400 3.40 -17.47 -18.34
N THR A 401 3.56 -16.46 -17.48
CA THR A 401 2.85 -16.38 -16.20
C THR A 401 1.37 -16.05 -16.41
N VAL A 402 1.04 -15.17 -17.36
CA VAL A 402 -0.35 -14.85 -17.71
C VAL A 402 -1.04 -16.06 -18.34
N GLU A 403 -0.38 -16.72 -19.30
CA GLU A 403 -0.90 -17.94 -19.92
C GLU A 403 -1.07 -19.05 -18.87
N PHE A 404 -0.09 -19.20 -17.96
CA PHE A 404 -0.14 -20.16 -16.89
C PHE A 404 -1.32 -19.90 -15.95
N GLN A 405 -1.50 -18.66 -15.48
CA GLN A 405 -2.63 -18.27 -14.63
C GLN A 405 -3.97 -18.56 -15.33
N GLN A 406 -4.10 -18.19 -16.61
CA GLN A 406 -5.31 -18.44 -17.37
C GLN A 406 -5.61 -19.95 -17.50
N ARG A 407 -4.59 -20.76 -17.80
CA ARG A 407 -4.71 -22.22 -17.87
C ARG A 407 -5.08 -22.84 -16.52
N LEU A 408 -4.48 -22.36 -15.43
CA LEU A 408 -4.77 -22.79 -14.06
C LEU A 408 -6.22 -22.49 -13.69
N SER A 409 -6.66 -21.23 -13.82
CA SER A 409 -8.05 -20.83 -13.54
C SER A 409 -9.05 -21.57 -14.45
N GLN A 410 -8.73 -21.76 -15.74
CA GLN A 410 -9.59 -22.51 -16.65
C GLN A 410 -9.70 -23.99 -16.27
N LYS A 411 -8.58 -24.63 -15.89
CA LYS A 411 -8.57 -26.03 -15.48
C LYS A 411 -9.36 -26.24 -14.19
N LEU A 412 -9.17 -25.39 -13.17
CA LEU A 412 -9.94 -25.46 -11.93
C LEU A 412 -11.44 -25.28 -12.19
N ARG A 413 -11.83 -24.31 -13.03
CA ARG A 413 -13.25 -24.11 -13.40
C ARG A 413 -13.85 -25.30 -14.13
N ARG A 414 -13.10 -25.91 -15.07
CA ARG A 414 -13.53 -27.11 -15.79
C ARG A 414 -13.68 -28.30 -14.85
N SER A 415 -12.65 -28.62 -14.06
CA SER A 415 -12.72 -29.72 -13.11
C SER A 415 -13.82 -29.53 -12.06
N LEU A 416 -14.10 -28.28 -11.66
CA LEU A 416 -15.21 -27.99 -10.76
C LEU A 416 -16.56 -28.22 -11.44
N ALA A 417 -16.70 -27.82 -12.71
CA ALA A 417 -17.91 -28.07 -13.49
C ALA A 417 -18.14 -29.57 -13.74
N ASP A 418 -17.09 -30.31 -14.12
CA ASP A 418 -17.14 -31.76 -14.33
C ASP A 418 -17.52 -32.48 -13.02
N ALA A 419 -16.89 -32.11 -11.90
CA ALA A 419 -17.22 -32.65 -10.58
C ALA A 419 -18.66 -32.33 -10.14
N ARG A 420 -19.16 -31.12 -10.46
CA ARG A 420 -20.57 -30.76 -10.22
C ARG A 420 -21.50 -31.63 -11.03
N GLU A 421 -21.23 -31.81 -12.32
CA GLU A 421 -22.05 -32.63 -13.21
C GLU A 421 -22.17 -34.07 -12.70
N VAL A 422 -21.05 -34.68 -12.27
CA VAL A 422 -21.03 -36.03 -11.69
C VAL A 422 -21.82 -36.12 -10.38
N LEU A 423 -21.69 -35.13 -9.50
CA LEU A 423 -22.30 -35.16 -8.17
C LEU A 423 -23.77 -34.69 -8.15
N GLU A 424 -24.19 -33.90 -9.13
CA GLU A 424 -25.57 -33.39 -9.24
C GLU A 424 -26.47 -34.30 -10.07
N ASP A 425 -25.94 -35.34 -10.74
CA ASP A 425 -26.76 -36.30 -11.48
C ASP A 425 -27.69 -37.08 -10.52
N PRO A 426 -29.02 -36.85 -10.58
CA PRO A 426 -29.96 -37.51 -9.68
C PRO A 426 -30.04 -39.02 -9.90
N ALA A 427 -29.65 -39.54 -11.08
CA ALA A 427 -29.56 -40.98 -11.33
C ALA A 427 -28.37 -41.61 -10.58
N GLU A 428 -27.29 -40.87 -10.38
CA GLU A 428 -26.06 -41.33 -9.72
C GLU A 428 -26.11 -41.17 -8.19
N LEU A 429 -26.95 -40.28 -7.65
CA LEU A 429 -27.07 -40.05 -6.19
C LEU A 429 -27.28 -41.35 -5.39
N THR A 430 -28.13 -42.26 -5.87
CA THR A 430 -28.38 -43.54 -5.20
C THR A 430 -27.17 -44.47 -5.28
N ALA A 431 -26.43 -44.43 -6.40
CA ALA A 431 -25.21 -45.20 -6.58
C ALA A 431 -24.08 -44.69 -5.68
N LEU A 432 -23.90 -43.37 -5.58
CA LEU A 432 -22.93 -42.71 -4.70
C LEU A 432 -23.20 -43.01 -3.22
N LEU A 433 -24.47 -42.95 -2.79
CA LEU A 433 -24.85 -43.30 -1.42
C LEU A 433 -24.56 -44.77 -1.11
N ARG A 434 -24.81 -45.69 -2.06
CA ARG A 434 -24.45 -47.10 -1.90
C ARG A 434 -22.94 -47.28 -1.81
N MET A 435 -22.17 -46.64 -2.69
CA MET A 435 -20.71 -46.69 -2.65
C MET A 435 -20.13 -46.18 -1.32
N LEU A 436 -20.74 -45.15 -0.74
CA LEU A 436 -20.35 -44.61 0.56
C LEU A 436 -20.65 -45.61 1.69
N LEU A 437 -21.87 -46.16 1.71
CA LEU A 437 -22.31 -47.10 2.75
C LEU A 437 -21.68 -48.49 2.66
N ASP A 438 -21.18 -48.89 1.49
CA ASP A 438 -20.36 -50.09 1.33
C ASP A 438 -19.00 -49.98 2.06
N ARG A 439 -18.58 -48.75 2.40
CA ARG A 439 -17.29 -48.46 3.03
C ARG A 439 -17.39 -48.04 4.48
N VAL A 440 -18.45 -47.32 4.85
CA VAL A 440 -18.62 -46.74 6.18
C VAL A 440 -20.07 -46.91 6.63
N SER A 441 -20.27 -47.38 7.87
CA SER A 441 -21.62 -47.52 8.41
C SER A 441 -22.20 -46.17 8.86
N VAL A 442 -23.53 -46.10 8.90
CA VAL A 442 -24.26 -44.91 9.37
C VAL A 442 -23.85 -44.53 10.80
N GLU A 443 -23.62 -45.52 11.68
CA GLU A 443 -23.20 -45.30 13.06
C GLU A 443 -21.80 -44.67 13.15
N GLN A 444 -20.88 -45.04 12.25
CA GLN A 444 -19.54 -44.45 12.22
C GLN A 444 -19.57 -43.00 11.75
N ILE A 445 -20.43 -42.69 10.77
CA ILE A 445 -20.68 -41.31 10.30
C ILE A 445 -21.28 -40.47 11.42
N GLU A 446 -22.27 -40.99 12.15
CA GLU A 446 -22.88 -40.29 13.28
C GLU A 446 -21.86 -40.04 14.40
N SER A 447 -21.02 -41.02 14.73
CA SER A 447 -19.96 -40.85 15.73
C SER A 447 -18.96 -39.76 15.32
N THR A 448 -18.64 -39.65 14.03
CA THR A 448 -17.76 -38.61 13.49
C THR A 448 -18.43 -37.24 13.51
N ALA A 449 -19.72 -37.17 13.19
CA ALA A 449 -20.50 -35.94 13.29
C ALA A 449 -20.56 -35.41 14.73
N VAL A 450 -20.69 -36.27 15.73
CA VAL A 450 -20.62 -35.89 17.16
C VAL A 450 -19.28 -35.27 17.52
N GLN A 451 -18.17 -35.79 17.01
CA GLN A 451 -16.85 -35.22 17.24
C GLN A 451 -16.69 -33.84 16.58
N LEU A 452 -17.19 -33.68 15.35
CA LEU A 452 -17.16 -32.39 14.64
C LEU A 452 -18.07 -31.35 15.31
N GLU A 453 -19.27 -31.74 15.74
CA GLU A 453 -20.20 -30.88 16.50
C GLU A 453 -19.52 -30.36 17.77
N ALA A 454 -18.84 -31.22 18.53
CA ALA A 454 -18.11 -30.79 19.72
C ALA A 454 -16.99 -29.77 19.40
N SER A 455 -16.34 -29.88 18.24
CA SER A 455 -15.28 -28.96 17.83
C SER A 455 -15.79 -27.53 17.58
N PHE A 456 -17.03 -27.37 17.11
CA PHE A 456 -17.67 -26.06 16.90
C PHE A 456 -17.77 -25.22 18.18
N TYR A 457 -17.75 -25.85 19.35
CA TYR A 457 -17.90 -25.19 20.64
C TYR A 457 -16.59 -25.08 21.45
N SER A 458 -15.46 -25.58 20.93
CA SER A 458 -14.18 -25.63 21.68
C SER A 458 -13.19 -24.48 21.41
N ILE A 459 -13.46 -23.61 20.43
CA ILE A 459 -12.53 -22.53 20.04
C ILE A 459 -12.89 -21.25 20.81
N ALA A 460 -12.48 -21.15 22.09
CA ALA A 460 -12.63 -19.92 22.88
C ALA A 460 -11.34 -19.10 23.01
N ASP A 461 -10.20 -19.59 22.51
CA ASP A 461 -8.89 -18.94 22.71
C ASP A 461 -8.32 -18.36 21.40
N GLY A 462 -8.77 -17.15 21.06
CA GLY A 462 -7.86 -16.08 20.63
C GLY A 462 -7.37 -16.04 19.18
N THR A 463 -8.25 -15.98 18.17
CA THR A 463 -7.98 -15.26 16.90
C THR A 463 -9.29 -14.72 16.31
N GLY A 464 -9.42 -13.40 16.13
CA GLY A 464 -10.67 -12.67 15.85
C GLY A 464 -11.43 -12.97 14.54
N ILE A 465 -11.10 -14.03 13.79
CA ILE A 465 -11.91 -14.54 12.66
C ILE A 465 -12.95 -15.57 13.17
N ASP A 466 -12.71 -16.22 14.32
CA ASP A 466 -13.60 -17.26 14.86
C ASP A 466 -14.79 -16.72 15.68
N GLU A 467 -14.76 -15.46 16.13
CA GLU A 467 -15.85 -14.87 16.92
C GLU A 467 -17.16 -14.73 16.12
N VAL A 468 -17.08 -14.41 14.82
CA VAL A 468 -18.26 -14.33 13.93
C VAL A 468 -18.88 -15.71 13.72
N ARG A 469 -18.06 -16.75 13.57
CA ARG A 469 -18.51 -18.15 13.39
C ARG A 469 -19.20 -18.68 14.64
N ILE A 470 -18.65 -18.42 15.82
CA ILE A 470 -19.23 -18.80 17.11
C ILE A 470 -20.58 -18.09 17.33
N GLY A 471 -20.67 -16.81 16.97
CA GLY A 471 -21.92 -16.03 17.02
C GLY A 471 -23.02 -16.61 16.13
N VAL A 472 -22.71 -17.00 14.89
CA VAL A 472 -23.67 -17.59 13.94
C VAL A 472 -24.13 -18.99 14.40
N LEU A 473 -23.22 -19.84 14.89
CA LEU A 473 -23.56 -21.18 15.39
C LEU A 473 -24.40 -21.13 16.69
N GLN A 474 -24.11 -20.18 17.58
CA GLN A 474 -24.92 -19.95 18.79
C GLN A 474 -26.32 -19.36 18.50
N LEU A 475 -26.47 -18.60 17.42
CA LEU A 475 -27.76 -18.06 16.97
C LEU A 475 -28.66 -19.17 16.38
N LEU A 476 -28.09 -20.10 15.59
CA LEU A 476 -28.82 -21.22 15.02
C LEU A 476 -29.29 -22.24 16.07
N ASP A 477 -28.48 -22.47 17.11
CA ASP A 477 -28.78 -23.40 18.21
C ASP A 477 -29.97 -22.94 19.08
N ARG A 478 -30.22 -21.62 19.16
CA ARG A 478 -31.22 -21.05 20.08
C ARG A 478 -32.67 -21.10 19.59
N HIS A 479 -32.95 -21.19 18.29
CA HIS A 479 -34.33 -21.03 17.82
C HIS A 479 -34.92 -22.19 17.02
N ASP A 480 -34.19 -23.01 16.25
CA ASP A 480 -34.88 -23.91 15.30
C ASP A 480 -34.17 -25.20 14.87
N ARG A 481 -33.28 -25.80 15.68
CA ARG A 481 -32.57 -27.07 15.31
C ARG A 481 -33.52 -28.16 14.77
N SER A 482 -34.61 -28.43 15.47
CA SER A 482 -35.59 -29.44 15.04
C SER A 482 -36.37 -29.02 13.78
N GLN A 483 -36.66 -27.73 13.60
CA GLN A 483 -37.38 -27.23 12.42
C GLN A 483 -36.48 -27.22 11.18
N LEU A 484 -35.21 -26.84 11.33
CA LEU A 484 -34.20 -26.86 10.27
C LEU A 484 -33.90 -28.30 9.82
N ILE A 485 -33.72 -29.23 10.77
CA ILE A 485 -33.54 -30.66 10.44
C ILE A 485 -34.79 -31.22 9.75
N ALA A 486 -36.01 -30.91 10.24
CA ALA A 486 -37.24 -31.35 9.59
C ALA A 486 -37.37 -30.79 8.15
N THR A 487 -36.93 -29.55 7.93
CA THR A 487 -36.94 -28.90 6.62
C THR A 487 -35.89 -29.50 5.69
N LEU A 488 -34.69 -29.81 6.20
CA LEU A 488 -33.64 -30.53 5.49
C LEU A 488 -34.11 -31.92 5.04
N LEU A 489 -34.70 -32.71 5.95
CA LEU A 489 -35.18 -34.06 5.67
C LEU A 489 -36.35 -34.08 4.68
N ARG A 490 -37.21 -33.06 4.69
CA ARG A 490 -38.29 -32.91 3.71
C ARG A 490 -37.74 -32.73 2.29
N ASN A 491 -36.66 -31.96 2.15
CA ASN A 491 -36.06 -31.63 0.86
C ASN A 491 -35.03 -32.67 0.39
N TYR A 492 -34.41 -33.40 1.33
CA TYR A 492 -33.41 -34.44 1.08
C TYR A 492 -33.76 -35.74 1.81
N PRO A 493 -34.78 -36.50 1.35
CA PRO A 493 -35.28 -37.68 2.07
C PRO A 493 -34.25 -38.80 2.26
N PHE A 494 -33.22 -38.87 1.41
CA PHE A 494 -32.15 -39.86 1.51
C PHE A 494 -31.33 -39.73 2.81
N LEU A 495 -31.39 -38.57 3.48
CA LEU A 495 -30.73 -38.35 4.76
C LEU A 495 -31.44 -39.05 5.92
N ALA A 496 -32.69 -39.50 5.76
CA ALA A 496 -33.50 -40.04 6.85
C ALA A 496 -32.91 -41.29 7.54
N GLN A 497 -31.97 -41.97 6.87
CA GLN A 497 -31.25 -43.12 7.44
C GLN A 497 -30.14 -42.71 8.43
N PHE A 498 -29.69 -41.45 8.40
CA PHE A 498 -28.64 -40.93 9.30
C PHE A 498 -29.22 -40.34 10.58
N GLY A 499 -28.37 -40.18 11.60
CA GLY A 499 -28.77 -39.66 12.89
C GLY A 499 -28.88 -38.13 12.93
N PRO A 500 -29.49 -37.59 14.00
CA PRO A 500 -29.80 -36.17 14.14
C PRO A 500 -28.55 -35.28 14.22
N THR A 501 -27.41 -35.81 14.68
CA THR A 501 -26.17 -35.03 14.74
C THR A 501 -25.54 -34.90 13.35
N THR A 502 -25.59 -35.95 12.52
CA THR A 502 -25.20 -35.86 11.11
C THR A 502 -26.01 -34.79 10.37
N HIS A 503 -27.33 -34.77 10.54
CA HIS A 503 -28.20 -33.75 9.92
C HIS A 503 -27.83 -32.33 10.36
N TRP A 504 -27.56 -32.17 11.66
CA TRP A 504 -27.18 -30.87 12.21
C TRP A 504 -25.86 -30.37 11.66
N VAL A 505 -24.84 -31.24 11.63
CA VAL A 505 -23.51 -30.88 11.10
C VAL A 505 -23.58 -30.50 9.62
N ILE A 506 -24.34 -31.22 8.80
CA ILE A 506 -24.56 -30.87 7.39
C ILE A 506 -25.20 -29.48 7.27
N GLN A 507 -26.22 -29.19 8.07
CA GLN A 507 -26.89 -27.90 8.10
C GLN A 507 -25.94 -26.76 8.54
N CYS A 508 -25.06 -27.02 9.51
CA CYS A 508 -24.07 -26.05 9.96
C CYS A 508 -22.96 -25.82 8.92
N GLY A 509 -22.46 -26.90 8.30
CA GLY A 509 -21.40 -26.85 7.29
C GLY A 509 -21.77 -25.96 6.10
N SER A 510 -23.02 -26.05 5.64
CA SER A 510 -23.51 -25.22 4.54
C SER A 510 -23.63 -23.73 4.85
N VAL A 511 -24.02 -23.37 6.09
CA VAL A 511 -24.12 -21.95 6.50
C VAL A 511 -22.72 -21.35 6.62
N VAL A 512 -21.79 -22.11 7.20
CA VAL A 512 -20.39 -21.68 7.37
C VAL A 512 -19.65 -21.56 6.02
N ALA A 513 -19.98 -22.40 5.04
CA ALA A 513 -19.33 -22.39 3.73
C ALA A 513 -19.84 -21.32 2.76
N LEU A 514 -21.08 -20.83 2.93
CA LEU A 514 -21.72 -19.87 2.02
C LEU A 514 -21.69 -18.40 2.51
N GLY A 515 -21.25 -18.14 3.75
CA GLY A 515 -21.10 -16.78 4.27
C GLY A 515 -22.40 -15.97 4.39
N GLY A 516 -23.56 -16.61 4.27
CA GLY A 516 -24.88 -16.00 4.38
C GLY A 516 -25.39 -15.96 5.82
N THR A 517 -26.17 -14.94 6.16
CA THR A 517 -26.68 -14.70 7.52
C THR A 517 -28.13 -15.12 7.77
N ASP A 518 -28.87 -15.72 6.83
CA ASP A 518 -30.27 -16.08 7.08
C ASP A 518 -30.72 -17.33 6.31
N SER A 519 -31.37 -18.26 7.03
CA SER A 519 -32.41 -19.24 6.62
C SER A 519 -32.33 -20.03 5.30
N ASP A 520 -31.29 -19.91 4.49
CA ASP A 520 -31.22 -20.57 3.20
C ASP A 520 -30.88 -22.05 3.38
N LEU A 521 -31.74 -22.91 2.82
CA LEU A 521 -31.52 -24.34 2.75
C LEU A 521 -30.20 -24.64 2.00
N PRO A 522 -29.36 -25.57 2.49
CA PRO A 522 -28.22 -26.02 1.73
C PRO A 522 -28.63 -26.53 0.36
N ALA A 523 -27.87 -26.17 -0.68
CA ALA A 523 -28.04 -26.79 -1.99
C ALA A 523 -27.80 -28.31 -1.91
N ALA A 524 -28.46 -29.09 -2.77
CA ALA A 524 -28.38 -30.56 -2.77
C ALA A 524 -26.93 -31.08 -2.84
N LEU A 525 -26.11 -30.41 -3.65
CA LEU A 525 -24.68 -30.70 -3.79
C LEU A 525 -23.91 -30.45 -2.49
N ALA A 526 -24.21 -29.36 -1.77
CA ALA A 526 -23.56 -29.05 -0.49
C ALA A 526 -23.86 -30.13 0.56
N VAL A 527 -25.11 -30.60 0.61
CA VAL A 527 -25.54 -31.70 1.47
C VAL A 527 -24.76 -32.98 1.21
N LEU A 528 -24.66 -33.37 -0.08
CA LEU A 528 -23.96 -34.58 -0.49
C LEU A 528 -22.47 -34.51 -0.17
N VAL A 529 -21.84 -33.38 -0.46
CA VAL A 529 -20.40 -33.17 -0.24
C VAL A 529 -20.04 -33.20 1.25
N GLU A 530 -20.86 -32.60 2.11
CA GLU A 530 -20.66 -32.68 3.58
C GLU A 530 -20.82 -34.10 4.10
N LEU A 531 -21.80 -34.85 3.57
CA LEU A 531 -21.97 -36.26 3.92
C LEU A 531 -20.75 -37.11 3.52
N ILE A 532 -20.21 -36.88 2.30
CA ILE A 532 -19.00 -37.56 1.82
C ILE A 532 -17.78 -37.19 2.69
N ALA A 533 -17.65 -35.92 3.09
CA ALA A 533 -16.58 -35.49 3.98
C ALA A 533 -16.67 -36.19 5.34
N LEU A 534 -17.86 -36.27 5.96
CA LEU A 534 -18.06 -37.01 7.21
C LEU A 534 -17.70 -38.49 7.07
N ALA A 535 -18.11 -39.13 5.98
CA ALA A 535 -17.75 -40.51 5.69
C ALA A 535 -16.24 -40.69 5.48
N SER A 536 -15.57 -39.74 4.82
CA SER A 536 -14.12 -39.72 4.63
C SER A 536 -13.36 -39.63 5.95
N ALA A 537 -13.75 -38.71 6.84
CA ALA A 537 -13.17 -38.59 8.19
C ALA A 537 -13.31 -39.88 8.98
N SER A 538 -14.51 -40.47 8.93
CA SER A 538 -14.82 -41.73 9.57
C SER A 538 -13.97 -42.88 9.02
N ALA A 539 -13.85 -43.01 7.69
CA ALA A 539 -13.05 -44.05 7.03
C ALA A 539 -11.56 -43.92 7.36
N ALA A 540 -11.06 -42.68 7.38
CA ALA A 540 -9.66 -42.38 7.67
C ALA A 540 -9.31 -42.43 9.18
N GLY A 541 -10.31 -42.49 10.07
CA GLY A 541 -10.12 -42.33 11.51
C GLY A 541 -9.51 -40.98 11.90
N LYS A 542 -9.78 -39.93 11.11
CA LYS A 542 -9.25 -38.58 11.30
C LYS A 542 -10.35 -37.62 11.77
N PRO A 543 -10.03 -36.59 12.56
CA PRO A 543 -11.00 -35.56 12.89
C PRO A 543 -11.45 -34.86 11.60
N SER A 544 -12.76 -34.66 11.46
CA SER A 544 -13.30 -33.84 10.39
C SER A 544 -13.01 -32.35 10.66
N ALA A 545 -12.92 -31.55 9.60
CA ALA A 545 -12.72 -30.11 9.69
C ALA A 545 -13.62 -29.40 8.66
N PRO A 546 -14.10 -28.18 8.96
CA PRO A 546 -14.85 -27.39 7.99
C PRO A 546 -13.95 -27.00 6.82
N LEU A 547 -14.31 -27.42 5.60
CA LEU A 547 -13.55 -27.21 4.37
C LEU A 547 -14.26 -26.23 3.43
N SER A 548 -13.53 -25.67 2.47
CA SER A 548 -14.11 -24.85 1.39
C SER A 548 -15.03 -25.72 0.53
N ILE A 549 -16.27 -25.27 0.27
CA ILE A 549 -17.26 -26.05 -0.49
C ILE A 549 -16.75 -26.42 -1.89
N GLU A 550 -16.08 -25.52 -2.59
CA GLU A 550 -15.57 -25.80 -3.94
C GLU A 550 -14.43 -26.83 -3.94
N ALA A 551 -13.56 -26.77 -2.93
CA ALA A 551 -12.47 -27.74 -2.78
C ALA A 551 -13.02 -29.13 -2.40
N SER A 552 -14.07 -29.16 -1.58
CA SER A 552 -14.77 -30.39 -1.20
C SER A 552 -15.54 -31.00 -2.39
N ILE A 553 -16.16 -30.18 -3.25
CA ILE A 553 -16.80 -30.64 -4.50
C ILE A 553 -15.77 -31.33 -5.39
N LEU A 554 -14.61 -30.71 -5.61
CA LEU A 554 -13.54 -31.29 -6.42
C LEU A 554 -13.05 -32.63 -5.87
N ALA A 555 -12.81 -32.72 -4.56
CA ALA A 555 -12.36 -33.95 -3.93
C ALA A 555 -13.41 -35.07 -3.98
N ALA A 556 -14.68 -34.73 -3.71
CA ALA A 556 -15.80 -35.66 -3.81
C ALA A 556 -16.02 -36.15 -5.25
N GLY A 557 -15.88 -35.27 -6.24
CA GLY A 557 -15.95 -35.64 -7.66
C GLY A 557 -14.87 -36.65 -8.05
N ARG A 558 -13.62 -36.46 -7.60
CA ARG A 558 -12.54 -37.44 -7.85
C ARG A 558 -12.79 -38.79 -7.21
N TRP A 559 -13.41 -38.82 -6.04
CA TRP A 559 -13.82 -40.07 -5.41
C TRP A 559 -14.97 -40.73 -6.17
N ALA A 560 -15.98 -39.98 -6.60
CA ALA A 560 -17.09 -40.46 -7.41
C ALA A 560 -16.61 -41.08 -8.74
N GLU A 561 -15.58 -40.49 -9.37
CA GLU A 561 -14.92 -41.01 -10.57
C GLU A 561 -14.01 -42.23 -10.31
N GLY A 562 -13.81 -42.63 -9.04
CA GLY A 562 -12.91 -43.73 -8.66
C GLY A 562 -11.41 -43.38 -8.75
N LEU A 563 -11.07 -42.10 -8.88
CA LEU A 563 -9.68 -41.61 -8.96
C LEU A 563 -9.07 -41.33 -7.58
N ALA A 564 -9.87 -41.33 -6.52
CA ALA A 564 -9.42 -41.18 -5.14
C ALA A 564 -10.13 -42.20 -4.23
N SER A 565 -9.46 -42.60 -3.15
CA SER A 565 -10.08 -43.40 -2.09
C SER A 565 -10.99 -42.52 -1.22
N LEU A 566 -11.93 -43.14 -0.49
CA LEU A 566 -12.80 -42.38 0.41
C LEU A 566 -12.00 -41.78 1.58
N GLU A 567 -10.99 -42.48 2.07
CA GLU A 567 -10.11 -42.06 3.16
C GLU A 567 -9.31 -40.79 2.82
N ASP A 568 -9.06 -40.54 1.53
CA ASP A 568 -8.23 -39.43 1.06
C ASP A 568 -9.02 -38.14 0.80
N VAL A 569 -10.36 -38.18 0.69
CA VAL A 569 -11.18 -37.04 0.26
C VAL A 569 -10.94 -35.77 1.07
N ILE A 570 -10.91 -35.82 2.41
CA ILE A 570 -10.64 -34.64 3.25
C ILE A 570 -9.23 -34.08 3.02
N SER A 571 -8.24 -34.98 2.89
CA SER A 571 -6.84 -34.57 2.66
C SER A 571 -6.72 -33.92 1.28
N LEU A 572 -7.42 -34.47 0.29
CA LEU A 572 -7.46 -33.98 -1.08
C LEU A 572 -8.21 -32.64 -1.19
N ALA A 573 -9.31 -32.45 -0.46
CA ALA A 573 -10.01 -31.18 -0.38
C ALA A 573 -9.12 -30.08 0.24
N SER A 574 -8.35 -30.41 1.27
CA SER A 574 -7.36 -29.47 1.85
C SER A 574 -6.31 -29.04 0.83
N VAL A 575 -5.86 -29.99 -0.01
CA VAL A 575 -4.92 -29.75 -1.10
C VAL A 575 -5.55 -28.87 -2.20
N PHE A 576 -6.78 -29.15 -2.63
CA PHE A 576 -7.48 -28.32 -3.62
C PHE A 576 -7.72 -26.90 -3.12
N LYS A 577 -7.99 -26.72 -1.82
CA LYS A 577 -8.11 -25.39 -1.21
C LYS A 577 -6.82 -24.59 -1.38
N LEU A 578 -5.66 -25.18 -1.09
CA LEU A 578 -4.35 -24.52 -1.32
C LEU A 578 -4.17 -24.11 -2.79
N TYR A 579 -4.66 -24.91 -3.74
CA TYR A 579 -4.59 -24.58 -5.17
C TYR A 579 -5.54 -23.45 -5.56
N GLN A 580 -6.75 -23.44 -5.02
CA GLN A 580 -7.70 -22.36 -5.22
C GLN A 580 -7.16 -21.04 -4.66
N ASP A 581 -6.62 -21.07 -3.45
CA ASP A 581 -6.02 -19.90 -2.80
C ASP A 581 -4.83 -19.38 -3.61
N ALA A 582 -3.94 -20.27 -4.08
CA ALA A 582 -2.81 -19.91 -4.93
C ALA A 582 -3.28 -19.33 -6.28
N ALA A 583 -4.26 -19.95 -6.94
CA ALA A 583 -4.79 -19.47 -8.22
C ALA A 583 -5.48 -18.11 -8.09
N ALA A 584 -6.28 -17.92 -7.04
CA ALA A 584 -6.94 -16.64 -6.74
C ALA A 584 -5.92 -15.54 -6.46
N TRP A 585 -4.89 -15.84 -5.67
CA TRP A 585 -3.80 -14.90 -5.42
C TRP A 585 -3.04 -14.54 -6.71
N MET A 586 -2.78 -15.51 -7.59
CA MET A 586 -2.15 -15.27 -8.89
C MET A 586 -3.01 -14.40 -9.80
N GLU A 587 -4.30 -14.71 -9.92
CA GLU A 587 -5.26 -13.94 -10.73
C GLU A 587 -5.35 -12.49 -10.24
N ALA A 588 -5.45 -12.29 -8.92
CA ALA A 588 -5.43 -10.96 -8.31
C ALA A 588 -4.12 -10.21 -8.57
N SER A 589 -2.98 -10.89 -8.43
CA SER A 589 -1.64 -10.30 -8.65
C SER A 589 -1.43 -9.90 -10.10
N VAL A 590 -1.80 -10.76 -11.06
CA VAL A 590 -1.74 -10.50 -12.51
C VAL A 590 -2.63 -9.32 -12.88
N ALA A 591 -3.87 -9.30 -12.38
CA ALA A 591 -4.81 -8.21 -12.66
C ALA A 591 -4.32 -6.87 -12.09
N SER A 592 -3.86 -6.86 -10.84
CA SER A 592 -3.34 -5.66 -10.17
C SER A 592 -2.12 -5.07 -10.88
N ILE A 593 -1.13 -5.91 -11.20
CA ILE A 593 0.07 -5.46 -11.91
C ILE A 593 -0.26 -5.03 -13.34
N GLY A 594 -1.14 -5.77 -14.03
CA GLY A 594 -1.61 -5.40 -15.38
C GLY A 594 -2.31 -4.04 -15.42
N ALA A 595 -3.16 -3.74 -14.44
CA ALA A 595 -3.82 -2.44 -14.30
C ALA A 595 -2.79 -1.32 -14.03
N ALA A 596 -1.85 -1.53 -13.11
CA ALA A 596 -0.80 -0.56 -12.79
C ALA A 596 0.14 -0.28 -13.98
N VAL A 597 0.49 -1.32 -14.75
CA VAL A 597 1.27 -1.19 -15.99
C VAL A 597 0.51 -0.35 -17.02
N THR A 598 -0.79 -0.62 -17.20
CA THR A 598 -1.63 0.10 -18.16
C THR A 598 -1.77 1.56 -17.77
N GLU A 599 -2.09 1.85 -16.52
CA GLU A 599 -2.14 3.22 -16.00
C GLU A 599 -0.80 3.96 -16.20
N ALA A 600 0.33 3.31 -15.92
CA ALA A 600 1.64 3.91 -16.13
C ALA A 600 1.95 4.20 -17.61
N ILE A 601 1.44 3.39 -18.55
CA ILE A 601 1.56 3.65 -19.99
C ILE A 601 0.72 4.85 -20.39
N ASP A 602 -0.56 4.86 -20.01
CA ASP A 602 -1.51 5.94 -20.34
C ASP A 602 -1.00 7.29 -19.82
N ARG A 603 -0.53 7.33 -18.57
CA ARG A 603 0.04 8.54 -17.96
C ARG A 603 1.28 9.05 -18.69
N ARG A 604 2.11 8.15 -19.24
CA ARG A 604 3.28 8.53 -20.03
C ARG A 604 2.91 9.09 -21.39
N GLU A 605 1.95 8.48 -22.07
CA GLU A 605 1.47 8.98 -23.35
C GLU A 605 0.91 10.40 -23.18
N GLN A 606 0.09 10.61 -22.14
CA GLN A 606 -0.41 11.94 -21.77
C GLN A 606 0.72 12.94 -21.47
N ALA A 607 1.71 12.56 -20.65
CA ALA A 607 2.85 13.45 -20.34
C ALA A 607 3.67 13.81 -21.59
N ARG A 608 3.86 12.85 -22.50
CA ARG A 608 4.59 13.04 -23.76
C ARG A 608 3.85 14.00 -24.69
N GLU A 609 2.54 13.88 -24.82
CA GLU A 609 1.70 14.81 -25.59
C GLU A 609 1.81 16.26 -25.10
N LEU A 610 2.04 16.42 -23.79
CA LEU A 610 2.19 17.71 -23.13
C LEU A 610 3.64 18.24 -23.12
N GLY A 611 4.60 17.47 -23.63
CA GLY A 611 6.02 17.85 -23.66
C GLY A 611 6.72 17.84 -22.30
N VAL A 612 6.19 17.09 -21.33
CA VAL A 612 6.66 17.05 -19.94
C VAL A 612 7.09 15.63 -19.56
N ALA A 613 7.99 15.50 -18.59
CA ALA A 613 8.45 14.19 -18.13
C ALA A 613 7.43 13.62 -17.14
N TYR A 614 7.01 12.37 -17.34
CA TYR A 614 6.29 11.62 -16.31
C TYR A 614 7.32 11.06 -15.33
N ALA A 615 7.12 11.26 -14.03
CA ALA A 615 8.08 10.86 -13.01
C ALA A 615 8.46 9.36 -13.06
N GLY A 616 7.67 8.49 -13.69
CA GLY A 616 7.97 7.06 -13.88
C GLY A 616 8.45 6.66 -15.29
N GLU A 617 9.43 7.35 -15.89
CA GLU A 617 9.94 7.07 -17.24
C GLU A 617 10.79 5.77 -17.35
N ARG A 618 10.13 4.61 -17.18
CA ARG A 618 10.17 3.41 -18.05
C ARG A 618 9.56 2.20 -17.32
N VAL A 619 8.54 1.61 -17.90
CA VAL A 619 8.08 0.24 -17.62
C VAL A 619 8.36 -0.48 -18.91
N THR A 620 9.44 -1.25 -18.96
CA THR A 620 9.72 -2.12 -20.10
C THR A 620 8.90 -3.39 -19.94
N VAL A 621 7.66 -3.36 -20.43
CA VAL A 621 6.99 -4.58 -20.87
C VAL A 621 7.44 -4.79 -22.30
N ARG A 622 8.34 -5.76 -22.55
CA ARG A 622 8.63 -6.16 -23.93
C ARG A 622 7.33 -6.77 -24.49
N PRO A 623 6.76 -6.23 -25.58
CA PRO A 623 5.75 -6.98 -26.31
C PRO A 623 6.39 -8.29 -26.77
N SER A 624 5.71 -9.41 -26.53
CA SER A 624 6.10 -10.72 -27.04
C SER A 624 6.30 -10.60 -28.55
N GLY A 625 7.56 -10.57 -28.99
CA GLY A 625 7.91 -10.49 -30.39
C GLY A 625 7.36 -11.72 -31.11
N ARG A 626 6.26 -11.54 -31.84
CA ARG A 626 5.86 -12.43 -32.91
C ARG A 626 7.06 -12.61 -33.84
N ALA A 627 7.37 -13.88 -34.10
CA ALA A 627 8.26 -14.30 -35.16
C ALA A 627 8.02 -13.49 -36.44
N ARG A 628 9.07 -12.84 -36.95
CA ARG A 628 9.26 -12.69 -38.38
C ARG A 628 10.43 -13.58 -38.74
N GLY A 629 10.08 -14.81 -39.13
CA GLY A 629 10.92 -15.59 -40.02
C GLY A 629 11.02 -14.90 -41.37
N LEU A 630 12.11 -15.21 -42.05
CA LEU A 630 12.48 -14.89 -43.43
C LEU A 630 11.31 -14.92 -44.42
#